data_AF-A0A7W7MWE7-F1
#
_entry.id   AF-A0A7W7MWE7-F1
#
_cell.length_a   1.000
_cell.length_b   1.000
_cell.length_c   1.000
_cell.angle_alpha   90.00
_cell.angle_beta   90.00
_cell.angle_gamma   90.00
#
_symmetry.space_group_name_H-M   'P 1'
#
loop_
_entity.id
_entity.type
_entity.pdbx_description
1 polymer ?
#
loop_
_entity_poly.entity_id
_entity_poly.type
_entity_poly.pdbx_seq_one_letter_code
_entity_poly.pdbx_strand_id
1 'polypeptide(L)'
;MAASTVWEILNEASADPAPERSATTWGGFLRSQAEAMLACDFLETVPLTGARMYVLAVIEHHTRRIRVLGATAHPTASWVTQACGTRSWTWRTPAAGHGS
;
A
#
# COMPACT_ATOMS: atom_id res chain seq x y z
N MET A 1 -13.67 -13.23 -3.49
CA MET A 1 -14.50 -13.05 -4.70
C MET A 1 -14.18 -11.67 -5.26
N ALA A 2 -13.26 -11.57 -6.22
CA ALA A 2 -12.88 -10.31 -6.89
C ALA A 2 -12.02 -10.55 -8.14
N ALA A 3 -11.33 -11.70 -8.23
CA ALA A 3 -10.55 -12.06 -9.42
C ALA A 3 -11.43 -12.29 -10.68
N SER A 4 -12.70 -12.65 -10.51
CA SER A 4 -13.59 -13.00 -11.64
C SER A 4 -14.04 -11.77 -12.45
N THR A 5 -14.38 -10.67 -11.78
CA THR A 5 -14.93 -9.47 -12.45
C THR A 5 -13.90 -8.75 -13.32
N VAL A 6 -12.65 -8.68 -12.85
CA VAL A 6 -11.55 -8.08 -13.64
C VAL A 6 -11.28 -8.93 -14.89
N TRP A 7 -11.39 -10.26 -14.78
CA TRP A 7 -11.17 -11.18 -15.88
C TRP A 7 -12.29 -11.07 -16.94
N GLU A 8 -13.55 -10.96 -16.51
CA GLU A 8 -14.69 -10.78 -17.42
C GLU A 8 -14.62 -9.46 -18.20
N ILE A 9 -14.28 -8.34 -17.54
CA ILE A 9 -14.15 -7.03 -18.19
C ILE A 9 -13.06 -7.05 -19.26
N LEU A 10 -11.91 -7.67 -18.97
CA LEU A 10 -10.80 -7.78 -19.91
C LEU A 10 -11.14 -8.67 -21.11
N ASN A 11 -11.92 -9.72 -20.88
CA ASN A 11 -12.36 -10.63 -21.94
C ASN A 11 -13.44 -10.00 -22.84
N GLU A 12 -14.38 -9.25 -22.26
CA GLU A 12 -15.42 -8.52 -22.99
C GLU A 12 -14.83 -7.41 -23.88
N ALA A 13 -13.76 -6.75 -23.42
CA ALA A 13 -13.07 -5.71 -24.18
C ALA A 13 -12.30 -6.22 -25.42
N SER A 14 -12.18 -7.55 -25.62
CA SER A 14 -11.41 -8.18 -26.71
C SER A 14 -10.08 -7.47 -26.98
N ALA A 15 -9.37 -7.11 -25.91
CA ALA A 15 -8.06 -6.48 -26.04
C ALA A 15 -7.09 -7.48 -26.68
N ASP A 16 -6.65 -7.18 -27.89
CA ASP A 16 -5.64 -7.96 -28.62
C ASP A 16 -4.45 -8.24 -27.68
N PRO A 17 -4.00 -9.50 -27.51
CA PRO A 17 -2.86 -9.80 -26.64
C PRO A 17 -1.69 -8.91 -27.01
N ALA A 18 -1.32 -8.03 -26.08
CA ALA A 18 -0.31 -7.00 -26.30
C ALA A 18 0.95 -7.59 -26.95
N PRO A 19 1.38 -7.07 -28.13
CA PRO A 19 2.55 -7.59 -28.80
C PRO A 19 3.79 -7.18 -27.99
N GLU A 20 4.69 -8.14 -27.83
CA GLU A 20 5.97 -8.03 -27.13
C GLU A 20 5.94 -8.11 -25.59
N ARG A 21 5.96 -9.36 -25.08
CA ARG A 21 6.57 -9.67 -23.77
C ARG A 21 8.09 -9.53 -23.88
N SER A 22 8.59 -8.31 -24.01
CA SER A 22 9.88 -7.98 -23.43
C SER A 22 9.65 -7.57 -21.96
N ALA A 23 10.57 -7.94 -21.08
CA ALA A 23 10.66 -7.50 -19.69
C ALA A 23 9.67 -8.11 -18.65
N THR A 24 10.27 -8.91 -17.77
CA THR A 24 9.82 -9.29 -16.42
C THR A 24 8.60 -10.22 -16.33
N THR A 25 8.83 -11.45 -15.86
CA THR A 25 7.75 -12.36 -15.48
C THR A 25 6.88 -11.71 -14.40
N TRP A 26 5.58 -12.02 -14.35
CA TRP A 26 4.68 -11.53 -13.30
C TRP A 26 5.28 -11.71 -11.89
N GLY A 27 5.97 -12.83 -11.65
CA GLY A 27 6.71 -13.07 -10.40
C GLY A 27 7.92 -12.14 -10.17
N GLY A 28 8.64 -11.76 -11.22
CA GLY A 28 9.72 -10.77 -11.15
C GLY A 28 9.19 -9.36 -10.88
N PHE A 29 8.05 -9.00 -11.47
CA PHE A 29 7.39 -7.71 -11.26
C PHE A 29 6.84 -7.61 -9.83
N LEU A 30 6.13 -8.65 -9.37
CA LEU A 30 5.66 -8.69 -7.99
C LEU A 30 6.82 -8.70 -6.99
N ARG A 31 7.96 -9.32 -7.30
CA ARG A 31 9.14 -9.30 -6.43
C ARG A 31 9.79 -7.92 -6.37
N SER A 32 9.96 -7.24 -7.50
CA SER A 32 10.51 -5.88 -7.54
C SER A 32 9.56 -4.86 -6.91
N GLN A 33 8.25 -5.04 -7.07
CA GLN A 33 7.25 -4.23 -6.38
C GLN A 33 7.15 -4.58 -4.89
N ALA A 34 7.31 -5.83 -4.48
CA ALA A 34 7.25 -6.24 -3.07
C ALA A 34 8.34 -5.60 -2.21
N GLU A 35 9.54 -5.39 -2.76
CA GLU A 35 10.61 -4.66 -2.06
C GLU A 35 10.28 -3.17 -1.87
N ALA A 36 9.44 -2.58 -2.74
CA ALA A 36 9.02 -1.18 -2.69
C ALA A 36 7.57 -0.97 -2.20
N MET A 37 6.81 -2.04 -1.94
CA MET A 37 5.38 -1.99 -1.63
C MET A 37 5.16 -1.52 -0.19
N LEU A 38 4.88 -0.24 -0.05
CA LEU A 38 4.18 0.32 1.09
C LEU A 38 2.68 0.07 0.88
N ALA A 39 2.08 -0.77 1.72
CA ALA A 39 0.63 -0.90 1.78
C ALA A 39 0.07 0.07 2.81
N CYS A 40 -1.09 0.67 2.54
CA CYS A 40 -1.85 1.43 3.54
C CYS A 40 -3.12 0.64 3.86
N ASP A 41 -3.42 0.49 5.15
CA ASP A 41 -4.62 -0.23 5.60
C ASP A 41 -5.20 0.39 6.88
N PHE A 42 -6.44 0.01 7.19
CA PHE A 42 -7.15 0.37 8.40
C PHE A 42 -7.22 -0.79 9.38
N LEU A 43 -6.88 -0.50 10.63
CA LEU A 43 -7.04 -1.41 11.76
C LEU A 43 -8.14 -0.88 12.66
N GLU A 44 -9.10 -1.74 13.00
CA GLU A 44 -10.11 -1.42 14.01
C GLU A 44 -9.58 -1.81 15.39
N THR A 45 -9.77 -0.93 16.38
CA THR A 45 -9.47 -1.21 17.78
C THR A 45 -10.55 -0.66 18.70
N VAL A 46 -10.75 -1.34 19.83
CA VAL A 46 -11.62 -0.87 20.91
C VAL A 46 -10.72 -0.64 22.13
N PRO A 47 -10.31 0.60 22.41
CA PRO A 47 -9.55 0.95 23.59
C PRO A 47 -10.42 0.82 24.85
N LEU A 48 -9.79 0.90 26.02
CA LEU A 48 -10.46 0.77 27.33
C LEU A 48 -11.60 1.79 27.54
N THR A 49 -11.62 2.89 26.78
CA THR A 49 -12.70 3.88 26.77
C THR A 49 -13.97 3.39 26.06
N GLY A 50 -13.97 2.20 25.46
CA GLY A 50 -15.12 1.53 24.86
C GLY A 50 -15.52 2.03 23.47
N ALA A 51 -14.93 3.14 22.99
CA ALA A 51 -15.25 3.71 21.68
C ALA A 51 -14.45 3.03 20.56
N ARG A 52 -15.13 2.55 19.51
CA ARG A 52 -14.46 2.01 18.32
C ARG A 52 -13.58 3.08 17.67
N MET A 53 -12.32 2.74 17.43
CA MET A 53 -11.34 3.61 16.80
C MET A 53 -10.79 2.93 15.56
N TYR A 54 -10.66 3.70 14.48
CA TYR A 54 -10.03 3.29 13.23
C TYR A 54 -8.64 3.89 13.15
N VAL A 55 -7.65 3.04 12.95
CA VAL A 55 -6.23 3.40 12.87
C VAL A 55 -5.79 3.26 11.43
N LEU A 56 -5.31 4.34 10.83
CA LEU A 56 -4.69 4.30 9.50
C LEU A 56 -3.19 3.99 9.67
N ALA A 57 -2.73 2.92 9.04
CA ALA A 57 -1.36 2.46 9.15
C ALA A 57 -0.74 2.20 7.77
N VAL A 58 0.57 2.41 7.69
CA VAL A 58 1.41 2.05 6.55
C VAL A 58 2.21 0.82 6.94
N ILE A 59 2.18 -0.20 6.10
CA ILE A 59 2.85 -1.48 6.29
C ILE A 59 3.94 -1.58 5.23
N GLU A 60 5.19 -1.57 5.68
CA GLU A 60 6.35 -1.86 4.86
C GLU A 60 6.53 -3.39 4.83
N HIS A 61 6.09 -4.03 3.74
CA HIS A 61 6.04 -5.49 3.66
C HIS A 61 7.41 -6.15 3.79
N HIS A 62 8.45 -5.53 3.22
CA HIS A 62 9.81 -6.08 3.24
C HIS A 62 10.43 -6.10 4.64
N THR A 63 10.23 -5.05 5.45
CA THR A 63 10.80 -4.95 6.79
C THR A 63 9.83 -5.33 7.90
N ARG A 64 8.58 -5.69 7.54
CA ARG A 64 7.46 -5.93 8.46
C ARG A 64 7.25 -4.77 9.45
N ARG A 65 7.56 -3.54 9.04
CA ARG A 65 7.39 -2.34 9.86
C ARG A 65 6.01 -1.75 9.64
N ILE A 66 5.32 -1.45 10.73
CA ILE A 66 4.03 -0.78 10.72
C ILE A 66 4.23 0.64 11.25
N ARG A 67 3.77 1.64 10.51
CA ARG A 67 3.78 3.04 10.91
C ARG A 67 2.35 3.56 10.98
N VAL A 68 1.91 3.93 12.18
CA VAL A 68 0.59 4.54 12.39
C VAL A 68 0.61 5.99 11.91
N LEU A 69 -0.27 6.34 10.98
CA LEU A 69 -0.46 7.71 10.50
C LEU A 69 -1.45 8.49 11.36
N GLY A 70 -2.44 7.82 11.94
CA GLY A 70 -3.39 8.42 12.88
C GLY A 70 -4.46 7.46 13.36
N ALA A 71 -5.24 7.88 14.36
CA ALA A 71 -6.39 7.15 14.88
C ALA A 71 -7.59 8.10 15.02
N THR A 72 -8.79 7.64 14.67
CA THR A 72 -10.04 8.43 14.75
C THR A 72 -11.25 7.52 14.95
N ALA A 73 -12.27 8.01 15.65
CA ALA A 73 -13.57 7.32 15.73
C ALA A 73 -14.38 7.48 14.42
N HIS A 74 -14.03 8.48 13.59
CA HIS A 74 -14.76 8.84 12.37
C HIS A 74 -13.78 8.95 11.19
N PRO A 75 -13.52 7.85 10.45
CA PRO A 75 -12.56 7.83 9.35
C PRO A 75 -13.19 8.42 8.09
N THR A 76 -13.12 9.74 7.95
CA THR A 76 -13.59 10.45 6.76
C THR A 76 -12.48 10.58 5.70
N ALA A 77 -12.86 10.77 4.44
CA ALA A 77 -11.90 10.98 3.36
C ALA A 77 -10.99 12.21 3.60
N SER A 78 -11.54 13.30 4.13
CA SER A 78 -10.76 14.50 4.47
C SER A 78 -9.72 14.23 5.55
N TRP A 79 -10.07 13.44 6.57
CA TRP A 79 -9.13 13.01 7.59
C TRP A 79 -8.01 12.14 7.03
N VAL A 80 -8.31 11.22 6.10
CA VAL A 80 -7.29 10.39 5.43
C VAL A 80 -6.31 11.24 4.64
N THR A 81 -6.81 12.19 3.85
CA THR A 81 -5.97 13.12 3.08
C THR A 81 -5.06 13.92 4.00
N GLN A 82 -5.58 14.39 5.14
CA GLN A 82 -4.78 15.09 6.14
C GLN A 82 -3.73 14.17 6.77
N ALA A 83 -4.10 12.97 7.19
CA ALA A 83 -3.20 12.00 7.82
C ALA A 83 -2.04 11.58 6.89
N CYS A 84 -2.30 11.48 5.59
CA CYS A 84 -1.30 11.15 4.57
C CYS A 84 -0.41 12.34 4.19
N GLY A 85 -0.99 13.56 4.14
CA GLY A 85 -0.28 14.78 3.72
C GLY A 85 0.52 15.50 4.83
N THR A 86 0.15 15.31 6.10
CA THR A 86 0.73 16.10 7.22
C THR A 86 2.11 15.60 7.67
N ARG A 87 2.49 14.37 7.33
CA ARG A 87 3.80 13.81 7.69
C ARG A 87 4.66 13.75 6.43
N SER A 88 5.55 14.72 6.29
CA SER A 88 6.61 14.71 5.28
C SER A 88 7.26 13.34 5.26
N TRP A 89 7.09 12.62 4.16
CA TRP A 89 7.63 11.30 3.93
C TRP A 89 9.14 11.40 3.71
N THR A 90 9.91 11.81 4.72
CA THR A 90 11.37 11.72 4.67
C THR A 90 11.74 10.29 5.03
N TRP A 91 11.58 9.37 4.07
CA TRP A 91 12.29 8.09 4.13
C TRP A 91 13.78 8.43 4.25
N ARG A 92 14.42 7.88 5.27
CA ARG A 92 15.87 8.02 5.46
C ARG A 92 16.52 7.23 4.33
N THR A 93 17.05 7.91 3.32
CA THR A 93 18.01 7.31 2.40
C THR A 93 19.07 6.65 3.29
N PRO A 94 19.34 5.33 3.17
CA PRO A 94 20.52 4.79 3.81
C PRO A 94 21.68 5.56 3.21
N ALA A 95 22.43 6.29 4.03
CA ALA A 95 23.66 6.91 3.59
C ALA A 95 24.53 5.77 3.06
N ALA A 96 24.73 5.73 1.74
CA ALA A 96 25.73 4.88 1.14
C ALA A 96 27.05 5.31 1.76
N GLY A 97 27.56 4.52 2.70
CA GLY A 97 28.88 4.72 3.28
C GLY A 97 29.87 4.78 2.13
N HIS A 98 30.39 5.98 1.88
CA HIS A 98 31.57 6.18 1.06
C HIS A 98 32.74 5.69 1.91
N GLY A 99 33.09 4.43 1.72
CA GLY A 99 34.35 3.86 2.15
C GLY A 99 35.22 3.65 0.92
N SER A 100 36.13 4.59 0.67
CA SER A 100 37.54 4.42 0.26
C SER A 100 38.04 5.71 -0.40
#